data_AF-A0A843F4L7-F1
#
_entry.id   AF-A0A843F4L7-F1
#
_cell.length_a   1.000
_cell.length_b   1.000
_cell.length_c   1.000
_cell.angle_alpha   90.00
_cell.angle_beta   90.00
_cell.angle_gamma   90.00
#
_symmetry.space_group_name_H-M   'P 1'
#
loop_
_entity.id
_entity.type
_entity.pdbx_description
1 polymer ?
#
loop_
_entity_poly.entity_id
_entity_poly.type
_entity_poly.pdbx_seq_one_letter_code
_entity_poly.pdbx_strand_id
1 'polypeptide(L)'
;PYSKVVGDPYLMYTLIDSKMTNRQIIPIEDYPMPDGHGLIEVGIGLIEKYPKWSNYDAPTAVFKDPLPDIYTTMIHEMYHSIGLSSGSMQYRIKEGDKRFYFGKDATSPLAIWDSYLKIYTGAVSTSATYNPQLEIVAKGGVPIKINSLGDGEFDISTYSPYFTGPETMKVLTGRENETVTQMEAYLMSKGGLKNYSSYYDDTEQYPSVLGLPVNVIEQGRPELSHIELQNSFMSHQDYQNWVILMEAELAVLKDLGYDVDLRKYFGQSYYLNNVTADFTRGYGNIWNGTTYTGRSATESGIGLHIYGDNNIITQASNILSDGNYTIGTRIDGVNNKYILNSGNIVDTAGKGSIGIAAMWGKGHEINLKSGSSVTATGEGGIATSFDFGKNVMGCLNDDRGSYSTYEMSQDKNVKAETALQGALVENFDVSGTLEGQKASIYISENAHVKNINIINGSTITGDIISQWNSVKSGTNMYVQDSDGYD
;
A
#
# COMPACT_ATOMS: atom_id res chain seq x y z
N PRO A 1 -24.16 -8.75 -5.06
CA PRO A 1 -23.71 -7.82 -6.13
C PRO A 1 -22.19 -7.60 -6.00
N TYR A 2 -21.43 -8.56 -6.53
CA TYR A 2 -20.00 -8.71 -6.30
C TYR A 2 -19.16 -7.88 -7.29
N SER A 3 -18.15 -7.20 -6.72
CA SER A 3 -16.87 -6.76 -7.28
C SER A 3 -16.75 -6.56 -8.80
N LYS A 4 -16.91 -5.32 -9.23
CA LYS A 4 -16.08 -4.74 -10.29
C LYS A 4 -15.36 -3.55 -9.70
N VAL A 5 -14.22 -3.81 -9.06
CA VAL A 5 -13.22 -2.78 -8.79
C VAL A 5 -12.49 -2.61 -10.11
N VAL A 6 -12.91 -1.63 -10.90
CA VAL A 6 -12.20 -1.26 -12.13
C VAL A 6 -11.04 -0.39 -11.66
N GLY A 7 -9.82 -0.93 -11.63
CA GLY A 7 -8.63 -0.10 -11.44
C GLY A 7 -8.57 0.94 -12.55
N ASP A 8 -8.35 2.21 -12.19
CA ASP A 8 -8.44 3.38 -13.05
C ASP A 8 -7.55 3.24 -14.32
N PRO A 9 -8.14 2.99 -15.50
CA PRO A 9 -7.37 2.91 -16.73
C PRO A 9 -6.84 4.29 -17.17
N TYR A 10 -7.36 5.42 -16.68
CA TYR A 10 -6.94 6.76 -17.09
C TYR A 10 -5.61 7.21 -16.49
N LEU A 11 -5.30 6.86 -15.22
CA LEU A 11 -3.96 7.04 -14.67
C LEU A 11 -2.92 6.33 -15.55
N MET A 12 -3.24 5.11 -15.96
CA MET A 12 -2.39 4.26 -16.79
C MET A 12 -2.21 4.80 -18.22
N TYR A 13 -3.29 5.21 -18.90
CA TYR A 13 -3.19 5.84 -20.23
C TYR A 13 -2.33 7.12 -20.21
N THR A 14 -2.45 7.93 -19.14
CA THR A 14 -1.67 9.17 -19.02
C THR A 14 -0.18 8.91 -18.77
N LEU A 15 0.15 7.92 -17.93
CA LEU A 15 1.53 7.55 -17.64
C LEU A 15 2.24 6.94 -18.85
N ILE A 16 1.55 6.06 -19.58
CA ILE A 16 2.07 5.41 -20.79
C ILE A 16 2.33 6.45 -21.90
N ASP A 17 1.42 7.40 -22.13
CA ASP A 17 1.54 8.39 -23.20
C ASP A 17 2.71 9.39 -22.96
N SER A 18 3.03 9.69 -21.70
CA SER A 18 4.04 10.69 -21.31
C SER A 18 5.50 10.32 -21.64
N LYS A 19 5.84 9.01 -21.71
CA LYS A 19 7.19 8.54 -22.10
C LYS A 19 7.22 7.78 -23.43
N MET A 20 6.10 7.22 -23.90
CA MET A 20 6.05 6.53 -25.20
C MET A 20 6.05 7.49 -26.40
N THR A 21 5.66 8.75 -26.24
CA THR A 21 5.69 9.74 -27.34
C THR A 21 7.10 10.13 -27.80
N ASN A 22 8.17 9.72 -27.09
CA ASN A 22 9.55 10.09 -27.44
C ASN A 22 10.58 8.96 -27.56
N ARG A 23 10.24 7.68 -27.30
CA ARG A 23 11.26 6.61 -27.32
C ARG A 23 10.70 5.28 -27.82
N GLN A 24 11.35 4.73 -28.84
CA GLN A 24 11.17 3.35 -29.30
C GLN A 24 11.52 2.39 -28.15
N ILE A 25 10.64 1.43 -27.88
CA ILE A 25 10.97 0.23 -27.09
C ILE A 25 12.04 -0.52 -27.90
N ILE A 26 13.28 -0.54 -27.41
CA ILE A 26 14.35 -1.36 -27.98
C ILE A 26 14.23 -2.73 -27.31
N PRO A 27 13.89 -3.81 -28.04
CA PRO A 27 13.93 -5.15 -27.48
C PRO A 27 15.37 -5.48 -27.07
N ILE A 28 15.56 -5.90 -25.82
CA ILE A 28 16.84 -6.42 -25.33
C ILE A 28 16.96 -7.85 -25.87
N GLU A 29 17.63 -8.02 -27.01
CA GLU A 29 17.68 -9.30 -27.72
C GLU A 29 18.69 -10.33 -27.14
N ASP A 30 19.48 -10.02 -26.11
CA ASP A 30 20.64 -10.86 -25.74
C ASP A 30 20.89 -11.11 -24.23
N TYR A 31 19.89 -11.01 -23.35
CA TYR A 31 20.06 -11.44 -21.95
C TYR A 31 18.96 -12.41 -21.50
N PRO A 32 19.26 -13.72 -21.37
CA PRO A 32 18.34 -14.64 -20.74
C PRO A 32 18.29 -14.34 -19.23
N MET A 33 17.24 -13.65 -18.78
CA MET A 33 16.92 -13.56 -17.36
C MET A 33 16.38 -14.92 -16.88
N PRO A 34 17.03 -15.62 -15.93
CA PRO A 34 16.69 -17.02 -15.57
C PRO A 34 15.58 -17.17 -14.51
N ASP A 35 14.74 -16.16 -14.30
CA ASP A 35 13.95 -16.00 -13.08
C ASP A 35 12.57 -15.47 -13.47
N GLY A 36 11.50 -16.29 -13.37
CA GLY A 36 10.08 -15.96 -13.09
C GLY A 36 9.31 -14.82 -13.78
N HIS A 37 9.98 -13.81 -14.31
CA HIS A 37 9.51 -12.52 -14.82
C HIS A 37 9.32 -12.55 -16.36
N GLY A 38 9.31 -13.75 -16.95
CA GLY A 38 9.23 -14.00 -18.40
C GLY A 38 7.82 -14.07 -18.99
N LEU A 39 6.79 -13.54 -18.33
CA LEU A 39 5.41 -13.59 -18.86
C LEU A 39 5.09 -12.45 -19.85
N ILE A 40 5.92 -11.41 -19.92
CA ILE A 40 5.87 -10.41 -21.00
C ILE A 40 6.88 -10.76 -22.10
N GLU A 41 7.01 -12.04 -22.45
CA GLU A 41 7.58 -12.45 -23.75
C GLU A 41 6.66 -13.40 -24.54
N VAL A 42 5.53 -13.84 -23.96
CA VAL A 42 4.55 -14.70 -24.65
C VAL A 42 3.21 -13.99 -24.90
N GLY A 43 3.00 -12.81 -24.33
CA GLY A 43 1.73 -12.06 -24.41
C GLY A 43 1.57 -11.12 -25.61
N ILE A 44 2.63 -10.74 -26.31
CA ILE A 44 2.53 -9.84 -27.48
C ILE A 44 2.36 -10.63 -28.79
N GLY A 45 2.77 -11.91 -28.83
CA GLY A 45 2.60 -12.79 -29.99
C GLY A 45 1.22 -13.44 -30.14
N LEU A 46 0.33 -13.30 -29.15
CA LEU A 46 -1.03 -13.88 -29.19
C LEU A 46 -2.14 -12.86 -29.44
N ILE A 47 -1.85 -11.56 -29.35
CA ILE A 47 -2.81 -10.50 -29.64
C ILE A 47 -3.11 -10.41 -31.16
N GLU A 48 -2.19 -10.86 -32.02
CA GLU A 48 -2.41 -10.84 -33.48
C GLU A 48 -3.16 -12.07 -34.05
N LYS A 49 -3.40 -13.12 -33.25
CA LYS A 49 -3.93 -14.39 -33.78
C LYS A 49 -5.39 -14.71 -33.48
N TYR A 50 -6.08 -13.89 -32.67
CA TYR A 50 -7.51 -14.08 -32.37
C TYR A 50 -8.32 -12.78 -32.48
N PRO A 51 -8.70 -12.37 -33.70
CA PRO A 51 -9.64 -11.28 -33.88
C PRO A 51 -11.05 -11.83 -33.69
N LYS A 52 -11.58 -11.74 -32.46
CA LYS A 52 -13.02 -11.64 -32.08
C LYS A 52 -13.24 -12.22 -30.68
N TRP A 53 -13.27 -11.36 -29.67
CA TRP A 53 -13.76 -11.69 -28.32
C TRP A 53 -15.12 -11.03 -28.02
N SER A 54 -15.97 -10.89 -29.04
CA SER A 54 -17.31 -10.32 -28.85
C SER A 54 -18.42 -11.33 -28.61
N ASN A 55 -18.16 -12.66 -28.55
CA ASN A 55 -19.20 -13.68 -28.42
C ASN A 55 -18.77 -14.89 -27.56
N TYR A 56 -18.46 -14.67 -26.28
CA TYR A 56 -18.49 -15.78 -25.31
C TYR A 56 -19.50 -15.46 -24.22
N ASP A 57 -20.73 -15.94 -24.44
CA ASP A 57 -21.71 -16.14 -23.37
C ASP A 57 -21.16 -17.23 -22.44
N ALA A 58 -20.55 -16.82 -21.32
CA ALA A 58 -20.05 -17.75 -20.31
C ALA A 58 -21.19 -18.14 -19.34
N PRO A 59 -21.42 -19.45 -19.10
CA PRO A 59 -22.50 -19.94 -18.25
C PRO A 59 -22.33 -19.52 -16.79
N THR A 60 -23.42 -19.07 -16.20
CA THR A 60 -23.58 -18.41 -14.89
C THR A 60 -23.38 -19.32 -13.65
N ALA A 61 -22.48 -20.31 -13.66
CA ALA A 61 -22.45 -21.33 -12.60
C ALA A 61 -21.07 -21.72 -11.99
N VAL A 62 -19.95 -21.03 -12.25
CA VAL A 62 -18.61 -21.51 -11.78
C VAL A 62 -17.72 -20.46 -11.09
N PHE A 63 -18.25 -19.38 -10.53
CA PHE A 63 -17.43 -18.46 -9.71
C PHE A 63 -18.07 -18.25 -8.35
N LYS A 64 -17.67 -19.09 -7.39
CA LYS A 64 -18.07 -18.93 -5.98
C LYS A 64 -16.99 -18.29 -5.10
N ASP A 65 -15.76 -18.15 -5.57
CA ASP A 65 -14.67 -17.48 -4.84
C ASP A 65 -13.76 -16.75 -5.86
N PRO A 66 -13.29 -15.52 -5.58
CA PRO A 66 -12.47 -14.78 -6.54
C PRO A 66 -11.07 -15.38 -6.62
N LEU A 67 -10.73 -15.89 -7.81
CA LEU A 67 -9.35 -16.14 -8.25
C LEU A 67 -8.53 -14.83 -8.17
N PRO A 68 -7.17 -14.91 -8.12
CA PRO A 68 -6.32 -13.72 -8.28
C PRO A 68 -6.80 -12.90 -9.48
N ASP A 69 -6.97 -11.60 -9.28
CA ASP A 69 -7.46 -10.74 -10.36
C ASP A 69 -6.36 -10.53 -11.40
N ILE A 70 -6.49 -11.20 -12.53
CA ILE A 70 -5.54 -11.12 -13.65
C ILE A 70 -5.27 -9.68 -14.07
N TYR A 71 -6.26 -8.79 -13.95
CA TYR A 71 -6.09 -7.38 -14.27
C TYR A 71 -5.14 -6.69 -13.29
N THR A 72 -5.32 -6.94 -11.99
CA THR A 72 -4.47 -6.43 -10.92
C THR A 72 -3.04 -6.95 -11.08
N THR A 73 -2.84 -8.25 -11.31
CA THR A 73 -1.50 -8.82 -11.58
C THR A 73 -0.85 -8.19 -12.82
N MET A 74 -1.60 -8.04 -13.92
CA MET A 74 -1.07 -7.39 -15.12
C MET A 74 -0.60 -5.95 -14.85
N ILE A 75 -1.37 -5.18 -14.09
CA ILE A 75 -1.00 -3.81 -13.74
C ILE A 75 0.25 -3.79 -12.85
N HIS A 76 0.35 -4.68 -11.87
CA HIS A 76 1.52 -4.85 -11.02
C HIS A 76 2.79 -5.09 -11.84
N GLU A 77 2.76 -6.08 -12.74
CA GLU A 77 3.90 -6.38 -13.62
C GLU A 77 4.23 -5.23 -14.58
N MET A 78 3.22 -4.51 -15.04
CA MET A 78 3.44 -3.33 -15.87
C MET A 78 4.19 -2.22 -15.12
N TYR A 79 4.00 -2.08 -13.80
CA TYR A 79 4.79 -1.13 -13.03
C TYR A 79 6.28 -1.51 -12.98
N HIS A 80 6.61 -2.79 -12.83
CA HIS A 80 7.99 -3.24 -12.97
C HIS A 80 8.56 -2.92 -14.36
N SER A 81 7.77 -3.11 -15.42
CA SER A 81 8.20 -2.82 -16.80
C SER A 81 8.53 -1.35 -17.06
N ILE A 82 7.95 -0.42 -16.28
CA ILE A 82 8.20 1.02 -16.40
C ILE A 82 9.26 1.53 -15.41
N GLY A 83 9.94 0.64 -14.68
CA GLY A 83 11.11 0.95 -13.87
C GLY A 83 10.88 1.03 -12.37
N LEU A 84 9.73 0.60 -11.86
CA LEU A 84 9.57 0.23 -10.44
C LEU A 84 10.25 -1.13 -10.19
N SER A 85 11.52 -1.24 -10.57
CA SER A 85 12.31 -2.46 -10.47
C SER A 85 13.80 -2.14 -10.57
N SER A 86 14.63 -2.99 -9.98
CA SER A 86 16.07 -2.89 -10.18
C SER A 86 16.45 -3.35 -11.59
N GLY A 87 16.85 -2.41 -12.46
CA GLY A 87 17.17 -2.68 -13.86
C GLY A 87 18.62 -3.06 -14.15
N SER A 88 19.52 -3.00 -13.15
CA SER A 88 20.97 -3.17 -13.36
C SER A 88 21.64 -4.18 -12.43
N MET A 89 20.92 -5.22 -12.00
CA MET A 89 21.54 -6.33 -11.27
C MET A 89 22.58 -7.04 -12.14
N GLN A 90 23.85 -6.63 -12.02
CA GLN A 90 24.96 -7.31 -12.65
C GLN A 90 25.51 -8.35 -11.69
N TYR A 91 25.35 -9.61 -12.08
CA TYR A 91 26.04 -10.72 -11.44
C TYR A 91 27.48 -10.78 -11.92
N ARG A 92 28.49 -10.60 -11.04
CA ARG A 92 29.87 -10.99 -11.37
C ARG A 92 30.42 -11.96 -10.34
N ILE A 93 30.89 -13.10 -10.84
CA ILE A 93 31.69 -14.05 -10.07
C ILE A 93 33.15 -13.63 -10.22
N LYS A 94 33.83 -13.36 -9.11
CA LYS A 94 35.29 -13.15 -9.12
C LYS A 94 35.93 -14.12 -8.13
N GLU A 95 36.78 -15.02 -8.62
CA GLU A 95 37.65 -15.89 -7.81
C GLU A 95 36.97 -16.66 -6.65
N GLY A 96 35.78 -17.22 -6.88
CA GLY A 96 35.07 -18.02 -5.87
C GLY A 96 34.21 -17.22 -4.89
N ASP A 97 34.21 -15.90 -5.04
CA ASP A 97 33.29 -14.98 -4.34
C ASP A 97 32.20 -14.55 -5.31
N LYS A 98 30.93 -14.72 -4.90
CA LYS A 98 29.80 -14.22 -5.67
C LYS A 98 29.45 -12.84 -5.13
N ARG A 99 29.58 -11.82 -5.97
CA ARG A 99 29.22 -10.45 -5.60
C ARG A 99 28.10 -9.98 -6.52
N PHE A 100 27.08 -9.37 -5.92
CA PHE A 100 26.07 -8.62 -6.65
C PHE A 100 26.54 -7.19 -6.82
N TYR A 101 26.54 -6.72 -8.05
CA TYR A 101 26.89 -5.35 -8.39
C TYR A 101 25.63 -4.62 -8.83
N PHE A 102 25.37 -3.49 -8.19
CA PHE A 102 24.46 -2.48 -8.71
C PHE A 102 25.19 -1.73 -9.82
N GLY A 103 24.69 -1.84 -11.05
CA GLY A 103 25.25 -1.15 -12.19
C GLY A 103 25.09 0.35 -12.03
N LYS A 104 26.15 1.05 -11.61
CA LYS A 104 26.21 2.52 -11.61
C LYS A 104 26.23 3.13 -13.02
N ASP A 105 26.21 2.30 -14.06
CA ASP A 105 26.20 2.69 -15.46
C ASP A 105 24.78 3.17 -15.84
N ALA A 106 24.45 4.38 -15.40
CA ALA A 106 23.17 5.10 -15.51
C ALA A 106 22.77 5.49 -16.95
N THR A 107 22.99 4.60 -17.93
CA THR A 107 22.59 4.83 -19.33
C THR A 107 21.21 4.26 -19.63
N SER A 108 20.71 3.32 -18.82
CA SER A 108 19.33 2.81 -18.91
C SER A 108 18.37 3.67 -18.06
N PRO A 109 17.20 4.08 -18.59
CA PRO A 109 16.15 4.74 -17.80
C PRO A 109 15.66 3.88 -16.61
N LEU A 110 15.83 2.56 -16.69
CA LEU A 110 15.48 1.61 -15.63
C LEU A 110 16.54 1.52 -14.51
N ALA A 111 17.73 2.12 -14.71
CA ALA A 111 18.79 2.15 -13.70
C ALA A 111 18.68 3.36 -12.74
N ILE A 112 17.69 4.25 -12.93
CA ILE A 112 17.47 5.40 -12.03
C ILE A 112 17.06 4.89 -10.63
N TRP A 113 16.25 3.83 -10.56
CA TRP A 113 15.89 3.16 -9.31
C TRP A 113 17.13 2.85 -8.45
N ASP A 114 18.13 2.21 -9.07
CA ASP A 114 19.37 1.79 -8.41
C ASP A 114 20.18 2.97 -7.85
N SER A 115 20.03 4.17 -8.42
CA SER A 115 20.72 5.38 -7.93
C SER A 115 20.20 5.90 -6.59
N TYR A 116 18.98 5.50 -6.22
CA TYR A 116 18.32 5.88 -4.97
C TYR A 116 18.26 4.75 -3.94
N LEU A 117 18.67 3.53 -4.31
CA LEU A 117 18.78 2.41 -3.40
C LEU A 117 19.93 2.62 -2.40
N LYS A 118 19.64 2.35 -1.14
CA LYS A 118 20.60 2.29 -0.03
C LYS A 118 20.41 0.99 0.73
N ILE A 119 21.48 0.53 1.35
CA ILE A 119 21.46 -0.68 2.20
C ILE A 119 22.04 -0.31 3.55
N TYR A 120 21.35 -0.68 4.62
CA TYR A 120 21.85 -0.49 5.96
C TYR A 120 22.82 -1.63 6.35
N THR A 121 23.84 -1.34 7.16
CA THR A 121 24.67 -2.37 7.81
C THR A 121 24.42 -2.32 9.32
N GLY A 122 23.39 -3.02 9.82
CA GLY A 122 22.97 -3.01 11.25
C GLY A 122 21.51 -2.58 11.51
N ALA A 123 21.08 -2.57 12.78
CA ALA A 123 19.77 -2.05 13.17
C ALA A 123 19.83 -0.54 13.45
N VAL A 124 18.77 0.22 13.15
CA VAL A 124 18.65 1.67 13.42
C VAL A 124 18.86 2.04 14.90
N SER A 125 18.75 1.08 15.81
CA SER A 125 18.97 1.25 17.25
C SER A 125 20.44 1.46 17.66
N THR A 126 21.42 1.20 16.79
CA THR A 126 22.86 1.27 17.15
C THR A 126 23.71 1.87 16.02
N SER A 127 23.79 3.20 15.96
CA SER A 127 24.78 3.97 15.18
C SER A 127 24.97 3.55 13.71
N ALA A 128 24.16 4.11 12.80
CA ALA A 128 24.37 3.97 11.36
C ALA A 128 25.67 4.66 10.91
N THR A 129 26.48 4.03 10.05
CA THR A 129 27.51 4.72 9.26
C THR A 129 27.15 4.62 7.78
N TYR A 130 26.85 5.75 7.15
CA TYR A 130 26.60 5.85 5.71
C TYR A 130 27.89 5.55 4.92
N ASN A 131 27.84 4.61 3.97
CA ASN A 131 28.97 4.29 3.10
C ASN A 131 28.55 4.37 1.61
N PRO A 132 28.94 5.44 0.89
CA PRO A 132 28.55 5.68 -0.50
C PRO A 132 29.25 4.77 -1.54
N GLN A 133 29.99 3.74 -1.09
CA GLN A 133 30.70 2.79 -1.95
C GLN A 133 30.35 1.31 -1.65
N LEU A 134 29.29 1.02 -0.88
CA LEU A 134 29.01 -0.36 -0.47
C LEU A 134 28.31 -1.21 -1.55
N GLU A 135 29.10 -2.15 -2.07
CA GLU A 135 28.71 -3.51 -2.43
C GLU A 135 27.79 -4.13 -1.33
N ILE A 136 26.89 -5.05 -1.69
CA ILE A 136 26.33 -5.96 -0.67
C ILE A 136 27.48 -6.84 -0.16
N VAL A 137 28.00 -6.52 1.03
CA VAL A 137 29.02 -7.32 1.73
C VAL A 137 28.47 -7.73 3.08
N ALA A 138 28.27 -9.04 3.27
CA ALA A 138 27.89 -9.62 4.55
C ALA A 138 28.99 -9.40 5.62
N LYS A 139 28.58 -9.40 6.88
CA LYS A 139 29.34 -8.87 8.01
C LYS A 139 30.70 -9.57 8.18
N GLY A 140 31.78 -8.79 8.26
CA GLY A 140 33.11 -9.29 8.68
C GLY A 140 34.25 -9.12 7.68
N GLY A 141 34.06 -8.42 6.56
CA GLY A 141 35.13 -8.26 5.56
C GLY A 141 35.53 -9.58 4.88
N VAL A 142 34.70 -10.62 5.04
CA VAL A 142 34.82 -11.87 4.31
C VAL A 142 33.93 -11.74 3.08
N PRO A 143 34.46 -11.95 1.87
CA PRO A 143 33.66 -12.02 0.67
C PRO A 143 32.51 -13.02 0.80
N ILE A 144 31.32 -12.68 0.30
CA ILE A 144 30.21 -13.62 0.26
C ILE A 144 30.54 -14.73 -0.75
N LYS A 145 30.89 -15.90 -0.23
CA LYS A 145 30.76 -17.13 -0.99
C LYS A 145 29.28 -17.50 -1.01
N ILE A 146 28.55 -17.06 -2.03
CA ILE A 146 27.26 -17.70 -2.36
C ILE A 146 27.65 -19.03 -3.01
N ASN A 147 28.13 -20.00 -2.25
CA ASN A 147 28.42 -21.32 -2.79
C ASN A 147 27.09 -22.01 -3.04
N SER A 148 26.82 -22.36 -4.30
CA SER A 148 25.62 -23.10 -4.73
C SER A 148 24.26 -22.44 -4.41
N LEU A 149 23.21 -22.87 -5.10
CA LEU A 149 21.84 -22.78 -4.58
C LEU A 149 21.74 -23.78 -3.40
N GLY A 150 22.41 -23.45 -2.31
CA GLY A 150 22.54 -24.27 -1.10
C GLY A 150 23.16 -23.45 0.01
N ASP A 151 22.35 -23.10 1.01
CA ASP A 151 22.69 -22.72 2.39
C ASP A 151 23.85 -21.72 2.57
N GLY A 152 23.82 -20.61 1.82
CA GLY A 152 24.53 -19.38 2.17
C GLY A 152 23.51 -18.33 2.60
N GLU A 153 23.25 -18.21 3.91
CA GLU A 153 22.28 -17.27 4.47
C GLU A 153 22.64 -15.82 4.15
N PHE A 154 21.79 -15.15 3.38
CA PHE A 154 21.76 -13.70 3.34
C PHE A 154 21.14 -13.24 4.67
N ASP A 155 21.95 -12.71 5.59
CA ASP A 155 21.43 -12.19 6.86
C ASP A 155 20.74 -10.83 6.66
N ILE A 156 19.55 -10.88 6.07
CA ILE A 156 18.58 -9.80 5.90
C ILE A 156 18.26 -9.03 7.20
N SER A 157 18.42 -9.65 8.39
CA SER A 157 18.25 -8.96 9.68
C SER A 157 19.29 -7.86 9.89
N THR A 158 20.42 -7.96 9.18
CA THR A 158 21.51 -6.98 9.18
C THR A 158 21.46 -6.04 7.96
N TYR A 159 20.79 -6.43 6.86
CA TYR A 159 20.82 -5.75 5.56
C TYR A 159 19.42 -5.53 4.98
N SER A 160 18.77 -4.43 5.39
CA SER A 160 17.50 -4.00 4.79
C SER A 160 17.74 -2.88 3.77
N PRO A 161 17.50 -3.14 2.47
CA PRO A 161 17.54 -2.13 1.44
C PRO A 161 16.33 -1.21 1.54
N TYR A 162 16.52 0.03 1.15
CA TYR A 162 15.48 1.03 1.09
C TYR A 162 15.76 2.07 0.00
N PHE A 163 14.70 2.61 -0.57
CA PHE A 163 14.73 3.63 -1.60
C PHE A 163 14.66 5.04 -0.99
N THR A 164 15.49 5.95 -1.48
CA THR A 164 15.68 7.32 -0.93
C THR A 164 15.55 8.44 -1.97
N GLY A 165 14.69 8.24 -2.97
CA GLY A 165 14.34 9.28 -3.94
C GLY A 165 13.82 10.55 -3.26
N PRO A 166 14.22 11.75 -3.71
CA PRO A 166 13.83 13.01 -3.07
C PRO A 166 12.32 13.22 -2.89
N GLU A 167 11.51 12.88 -3.89
CA GLU A 167 10.06 13.04 -3.83
C GLU A 167 9.42 11.99 -2.91
N THR A 168 9.88 10.74 -2.97
CA THR A 168 9.47 9.69 -2.02
C THR A 168 9.80 10.09 -0.59
N MET A 169 11.00 10.60 -0.32
CA MET A 169 11.40 11.02 1.03
C MET A 169 10.55 12.18 1.56
N LYS A 170 10.12 13.12 0.70
CA LYS A 170 9.17 14.19 1.07
C LYS A 170 7.82 13.61 1.47
N VAL A 171 7.32 12.62 0.74
CA VAL A 171 6.05 11.94 1.07
C VAL A 171 6.16 11.20 2.40
N LEU A 172 7.22 10.41 2.62
CA LEU A 172 7.40 9.64 3.85
C LEU A 172 7.51 10.53 5.10
N THR A 173 8.10 11.72 4.97
CA THR A 173 8.39 12.61 6.11
C THR A 173 7.44 13.80 6.25
N GLY A 174 6.73 14.18 5.19
CA GLY A 174 5.98 15.43 5.09
C GLY A 174 6.86 16.69 5.01
N ARG A 175 8.16 16.58 4.73
CA ARG A 175 9.13 17.69 4.80
C ARG A 175 9.57 18.19 3.41
N GLU A 176 8.75 19.06 2.83
CA GLU A 176 8.91 19.55 1.44
C GLU A 176 10.20 20.38 1.18
N ASN A 177 10.75 21.04 2.20
CA ASN A 177 11.87 22.00 2.08
C ASN A 177 13.20 21.48 2.64
N GLU A 178 13.34 20.18 2.83
CA GLU A 178 14.53 19.57 3.41
C GLU A 178 15.31 18.71 2.42
N THR A 179 16.60 18.56 2.68
CA THR A 179 17.46 17.63 1.93
C THR A 179 17.17 16.19 2.34
N VAL A 180 17.47 15.23 1.46
CA VAL A 180 17.34 13.79 1.76
C VAL A 180 18.04 13.40 3.07
N THR A 181 19.24 13.91 3.33
CA THR A 181 19.97 13.63 4.57
C THR A 181 19.26 14.15 5.83
N GLN A 182 18.63 15.32 5.76
CA GLN A 182 17.83 15.85 6.88
C GLN A 182 16.57 15.00 7.10
N MET A 183 15.92 14.56 6.02
CA MET A 183 14.78 13.67 6.07
C MET A 183 15.13 12.29 6.65
N GLU A 184 16.27 11.71 6.28
CA GLU A 184 16.79 10.47 6.87
C GLU A 184 17.05 10.61 8.37
N ALA A 185 17.66 11.71 8.80
CA ALA A 185 17.87 12.00 10.21
C ALA A 185 16.53 12.14 10.97
N TYR A 186 15.51 12.73 10.32
CA TYR A 186 14.17 12.81 10.88
C TYR A 186 13.52 11.42 10.99
N LEU A 187 13.58 10.59 9.95
CA LEU A 187 13.10 9.20 10.00
C LEU A 187 13.77 8.42 11.11
N MET A 188 15.09 8.55 11.27
CA MET A 188 15.84 7.92 12.35
C MET A 188 15.33 8.36 13.72
N SER A 189 15.06 9.66 13.90
CA SER A 189 14.50 10.20 15.14
C SER A 189 13.08 9.70 15.45
N LYS A 190 12.40 9.14 14.43
CA LYS A 190 11.06 8.56 14.50
C LYS A 190 11.06 7.04 14.53
N GLY A 191 12.23 6.41 14.56
CA GLY A 191 12.37 4.95 14.60
C GLY A 191 12.31 4.26 13.23
N GLY A 192 12.38 5.02 12.13
CA GLY A 192 12.33 4.51 10.75
C GLY A 192 10.97 3.97 10.31
N LEU A 193 10.90 3.46 9.07
CA LEU A 193 9.75 2.73 8.53
C LEU A 193 9.96 1.22 8.66
N LYS A 194 8.96 0.49 9.16
CA LYS A 194 8.99 -0.97 9.21
C LYS A 194 8.95 -1.57 7.79
N ASN A 195 9.71 -2.64 7.59
CA ASN A 195 9.68 -3.49 6.39
C ASN A 195 8.77 -4.71 6.66
N TYR A 196 7.88 -5.02 5.72
CA TYR A 196 6.83 -6.05 5.84
C TYR A 196 7.00 -7.25 4.88
N SER A 197 8.23 -7.57 4.46
CA SER A 197 8.51 -8.70 3.56
C SER A 197 7.93 -10.05 4.05
N SER A 198 7.32 -10.80 3.13
CA SER A 198 6.64 -12.10 3.35
C SER A 198 7.53 -13.29 3.64
N TYR A 199 8.82 -13.23 3.29
CA TYR A 199 9.73 -14.37 3.37
C TYR A 199 10.17 -14.75 4.78
N TYR A 200 9.59 -14.15 5.84
CA TYR A 200 10.05 -14.29 7.22
C TYR A 200 8.92 -14.55 8.20
N ASP A 201 9.17 -15.48 9.11
CA ASP A 201 8.32 -15.83 10.26
C ASP A 201 8.10 -14.60 11.17
N ASP A 202 6.90 -14.49 11.75
CA ASP A 202 6.42 -13.42 12.65
C ASP A 202 7.32 -13.16 13.89
N THR A 203 8.39 -13.94 14.03
CA THR A 203 9.36 -13.90 15.11
C THR A 203 10.59 -13.03 14.83
N GLU A 204 10.91 -12.72 13.56
CA GLU A 204 12.09 -11.93 13.19
C GLU A 204 11.73 -10.52 12.68
N GLN A 205 11.86 -9.54 13.57
CA GLN A 205 11.57 -8.14 13.27
C GLN A 205 12.68 -7.55 12.38
N TYR A 206 12.41 -7.38 11.08
CA TYR A 206 13.25 -6.53 10.23
C TYR A 206 13.50 -5.18 10.90
N PRO A 207 14.74 -4.66 10.86
CA PRO A 207 15.00 -3.32 11.34
C PRO A 207 14.23 -2.33 10.48
N SER A 208 13.57 -1.37 11.13
CA SER A 208 13.03 -0.23 10.41
C SER A 208 14.12 0.46 9.59
N VAL A 209 13.76 1.00 8.44
CA VAL A 209 14.68 1.65 7.49
C VAL A 209 14.48 3.16 7.43
N LEU A 210 15.43 3.88 6.83
CA LEU A 210 15.42 5.35 6.71
C LEU A 210 14.92 5.84 5.34
N GLY A 211 14.02 5.07 4.73
CA GLY A 211 13.38 5.39 3.47
C GLY A 211 12.28 4.39 3.17
N LEU A 212 11.92 4.24 1.90
CA LEU A 212 10.89 3.31 1.48
C LEU A 212 11.47 1.88 1.49
N PRO A 213 10.95 0.93 2.29
CA PRO A 213 11.50 -0.42 2.38
C PRO A 213 11.39 -1.15 1.04
N VAL A 214 12.44 -1.89 0.69
CA VAL A 214 12.53 -2.67 -0.56
C VAL A 214 12.75 -4.14 -0.22
N ASN A 215 12.11 -5.03 -0.99
CA ASN A 215 12.31 -6.46 -0.83
C ASN A 215 13.72 -6.86 -1.24
N VAL A 216 14.34 -7.80 -0.52
CA VAL A 216 15.74 -8.17 -0.80
C VAL A 216 15.83 -9.39 -1.68
N ILE A 217 15.00 -10.39 -1.40
CA ILE A 217 15.19 -11.76 -1.88
C ILE A 217 13.84 -12.35 -2.27
N GLU A 218 13.85 -13.16 -3.32
CA GLU A 218 12.74 -13.99 -3.74
C GLU A 218 13.31 -15.37 -4.13
N GLN A 219 12.76 -16.46 -3.57
CA GLN A 219 13.20 -17.84 -3.86
C GLN A 219 14.74 -18.04 -3.78
N GLY A 220 15.39 -17.36 -2.83
CA GLY A 220 16.85 -17.45 -2.63
C GLY A 220 17.69 -16.62 -3.60
N ARG A 221 17.09 -15.69 -4.36
CA ARG A 221 17.76 -14.82 -5.33
C ARG A 221 17.44 -13.35 -5.06
N PRO A 222 18.40 -12.42 -5.18
CA PRO A 222 18.09 -11.00 -5.01
C PRO A 222 17.05 -10.52 -6.02
N GLU A 223 16.10 -9.73 -5.55
CA GLU A 223 14.92 -9.32 -6.32
C GLU A 223 14.84 -7.78 -6.42
N LEU A 224 14.75 -7.06 -5.29
CA LEU A 224 14.88 -5.59 -5.20
C LEU A 224 13.91 -4.77 -6.05
N SER A 225 12.77 -5.33 -6.43
CA SER A 225 11.75 -4.65 -7.24
C SER A 225 10.41 -4.49 -6.53
N HIS A 226 10.23 -5.11 -5.35
CA HIS A 226 9.04 -4.88 -4.53
C HIS A 226 9.26 -3.85 -3.43
N ILE A 227 8.19 -3.10 -3.14
CA ILE A 227 8.12 -2.10 -2.07
C ILE A 227 7.42 -2.72 -0.88
N GLU A 228 8.11 -2.86 0.25
CA GLU A 228 7.62 -3.63 1.39
C GLU A 228 6.90 -2.77 2.43
N LEU A 229 5.96 -1.95 1.95
CA LEU A 229 4.95 -1.32 2.78
C LEU A 229 3.84 -2.33 3.08
N GLN A 230 3.21 -2.22 4.26
CA GLN A 230 2.16 -3.13 4.69
C GLN A 230 1.00 -3.17 3.68
N ASN A 231 0.74 -4.37 3.16
CA ASN A 231 -0.34 -4.73 2.24
C ASN A 231 -0.38 -3.90 0.94
N SER A 232 0.74 -3.27 0.57
CA SER A 232 0.77 -2.32 -0.54
C SER A 232 0.68 -3.03 -1.89
N PHE A 233 0.33 -2.26 -2.92
CA PHE A 233 0.11 -2.80 -4.25
C PHE A 233 1.39 -3.35 -4.88
N MET A 234 2.55 -2.74 -4.60
CA MET A 234 3.86 -3.21 -5.09
C MET A 234 4.62 -4.07 -4.08
N SER A 235 3.96 -4.57 -3.03
CA SER A 235 4.60 -5.47 -2.07
C SER A 235 4.66 -6.91 -2.58
N HIS A 236 5.59 -7.71 -2.04
CA HIS A 236 5.62 -9.15 -2.25
C HIS A 236 4.89 -9.89 -1.11
N GLN A 237 3.88 -9.27 -0.51
CA GLN A 237 3.14 -9.86 0.61
C GLN A 237 2.03 -10.80 0.15
N ASP A 238 1.78 -11.87 0.91
CA ASP A 238 0.69 -12.82 0.63
C ASP A 238 -0.69 -12.17 0.76
N TYR A 239 -0.82 -11.15 1.62
CA TYR A 239 -2.03 -10.35 1.75
C TYR A 239 -1.81 -8.92 1.28
N GLN A 240 -2.59 -8.52 0.28
CA GLN A 240 -2.57 -7.19 -0.29
C GLN A 240 -4.00 -6.68 -0.42
N ASN A 241 -4.30 -5.54 0.20
CA ASN A 241 -5.63 -4.92 0.16
C ASN A 241 -5.61 -3.50 -0.43
N TRP A 242 -4.51 -3.17 -1.10
CA TRP A 242 -4.39 -2.05 -2.02
C TRP A 242 -4.53 -2.56 -3.44
N VAL A 243 -5.37 -1.88 -4.22
CA VAL A 243 -5.61 -2.15 -5.66
C VAL A 243 -5.09 -1.03 -6.56
N ILE A 244 -4.43 -0.04 -5.94
CA ILE A 244 -3.80 1.13 -6.56
C ILE A 244 -2.50 1.41 -5.81
N LEU A 245 -1.58 2.11 -6.46
CA LEU A 245 -0.36 2.58 -5.83
C LEU A 245 -0.66 3.53 -4.67
N MET A 246 0.04 3.35 -3.55
CA MET A 246 0.08 4.32 -2.46
C MET A 246 0.82 5.60 -2.90
N GLU A 247 0.66 6.71 -2.15
CA GLU A 247 1.34 7.98 -2.45
C GLU A 247 2.86 7.81 -2.55
N ALA A 248 3.47 7.03 -1.64
CA ALA A 248 4.90 6.78 -1.66
C ALA A 248 5.36 5.96 -2.87
N GLU A 249 4.55 5.02 -3.36
CA GLU A 249 4.85 4.21 -4.55
C GLU A 249 4.71 5.07 -5.83
N LEU A 250 3.70 5.94 -5.90
CA LEU A 250 3.58 6.96 -6.97
C LEU A 250 4.74 7.96 -6.94
N ALA A 251 5.22 8.33 -5.76
CA ALA A 251 6.35 9.25 -5.62
C ALA A 251 7.63 8.65 -6.20
N VAL A 252 7.80 7.32 -6.16
CA VAL A 252 8.93 6.68 -6.84
C VAL A 252 8.85 6.92 -8.35
N LEU A 253 7.68 6.79 -8.99
CA LEU A 253 7.55 7.13 -10.42
C LEU A 253 8.01 8.56 -10.69
N LYS A 254 7.69 9.50 -9.81
CA LYS A 254 8.15 10.89 -9.94
C LYS A 254 9.68 11.00 -9.84
N ASP A 255 10.31 10.29 -8.90
CA ASP A 255 11.77 10.22 -8.77
C ASP A 255 12.44 9.51 -9.96
N LEU A 256 11.74 8.58 -10.63
CA LEU A 256 12.15 7.96 -11.90
C LEU A 256 11.94 8.89 -13.12
N GLY A 257 11.48 10.13 -12.89
CA GLY A 257 11.30 11.16 -13.91
C GLY A 257 10.02 11.03 -14.72
N TYR A 258 8.97 10.40 -14.18
CA TYR A 258 7.62 10.51 -14.74
C TYR A 258 6.96 11.82 -14.30
N ASP A 259 6.14 12.40 -15.17
CA ASP A 259 5.36 13.60 -14.86
C ASP A 259 4.11 13.20 -14.06
N VAL A 260 4.31 12.99 -12.76
CA VAL A 260 3.25 12.60 -11.82
C VAL A 260 2.96 13.76 -10.88
N ASP A 261 1.73 14.28 -10.94
CA ASP A 261 1.20 15.16 -9.91
C ASP A 261 0.58 14.32 -8.79
N LEU A 262 1.37 14.05 -7.74
CA LEU A 262 0.91 13.31 -6.56
C LEU A 262 -0.33 13.95 -5.93
N ARG A 263 -0.44 15.28 -5.96
CA ARG A 263 -1.52 16.01 -5.31
C ARG A 263 -2.86 15.86 -6.02
N LYS A 264 -2.84 15.40 -7.28
CA LYS A 264 -4.04 15.02 -8.02
C LYS A 264 -4.71 13.77 -7.45
N TYR A 265 -3.92 12.84 -6.88
CA TYR A 265 -4.38 11.54 -6.40
C TYR A 265 -4.40 11.46 -4.87
N PHE A 266 -3.50 12.15 -4.17
CA PHE A 266 -3.38 12.12 -2.73
C PHE A 266 -3.43 13.53 -2.14
N GLY A 267 -4.35 13.76 -1.21
CA GLY A 267 -4.41 15.02 -0.47
C GLY A 267 -3.29 15.12 0.57
N GLN A 268 -2.97 14.06 1.33
CA GLN A 268 -1.74 13.87 2.13
C GLN A 268 -1.72 12.49 2.80
N SER A 269 -0.55 11.85 2.90
CA SER A 269 -0.34 10.63 3.69
C SER A 269 0.56 10.85 4.92
N TYR A 270 0.31 10.09 6.00
CA TYR A 270 1.11 10.06 7.23
C TYR A 270 1.68 8.67 7.47
N TYR A 271 2.93 8.44 7.05
CA TYR A 271 3.60 7.14 7.09
C TYR A 271 4.24 6.79 8.43
N LEU A 272 4.53 7.78 9.27
CA LEU A 272 5.28 7.57 10.51
C LEU A 272 4.37 7.25 11.69
N ASN A 273 4.97 6.64 12.72
CA ASN A 273 4.30 6.32 13.97
C ASN A 273 4.39 7.48 14.96
N ASN A 274 3.46 7.54 15.92
CA ASN A 274 3.43 8.52 16.99
C ASN A 274 3.43 9.98 16.49
N VAL A 275 2.77 10.23 15.36
CA VAL A 275 2.57 11.54 14.78
C VAL A 275 1.33 12.18 15.38
N THR A 276 1.47 13.40 15.89
CA THR A 276 0.34 14.30 16.12
C THR A 276 0.41 15.43 15.11
N ALA A 277 -0.61 15.57 14.28
CA ALA A 277 -0.61 16.55 13.19
C ALA A 277 -2.01 17.04 12.82
N ASP A 278 -2.04 18.25 12.27
CA ASP A 278 -3.24 18.82 11.66
C ASP A 278 -3.15 18.68 10.14
N PHE A 279 -4.16 18.05 9.53
CA PHE A 279 -4.34 18.03 8.09
C PHE A 279 -5.05 19.30 7.64
N THR A 280 -4.26 20.31 7.27
CA THR A 280 -4.71 21.66 6.91
C THR A 280 -4.74 21.91 5.40
N ARG A 281 -4.21 20.97 4.60
CA ARG A 281 -4.11 21.13 3.15
C ARG A 281 -5.44 20.86 2.44
N GLY A 282 -6.27 19.97 2.98
CA GLY A 282 -7.51 19.54 2.32
C GLY A 282 -7.24 18.76 1.03
N TYR A 283 -8.31 18.44 0.31
CA TYR A 283 -8.24 17.78 -1.01
C TYR A 283 -9.35 18.30 -1.93
N GLY A 284 -8.99 18.57 -3.18
CA GLY A 284 -9.84 19.22 -4.20
C GLY A 284 -9.02 19.53 -5.46
N ASN A 285 -9.58 20.26 -6.41
CA ASN A 285 -8.91 20.56 -7.69
C ASN A 285 -8.31 21.97 -7.79
N ILE A 286 -8.64 22.89 -6.87
CA ILE A 286 -8.17 24.29 -6.92
C ILE A 286 -7.33 24.58 -5.68
N TRP A 287 -6.01 24.73 -5.88
CA TRP A 287 -5.11 25.21 -4.84
C TRP A 287 -5.17 26.73 -4.72
N ASN A 288 -5.51 27.26 -3.53
CA ASN A 288 -5.58 28.70 -3.29
C ASN A 288 -4.32 29.30 -2.64
N GLY A 289 -3.24 28.52 -2.49
CA GLY A 289 -2.02 28.91 -1.79
C GLY A 289 -1.92 28.36 -0.35
N THR A 290 -3.01 27.89 0.23
CA THR A 290 -3.03 27.36 1.61
C THR A 290 -3.82 26.08 1.76
N THR A 291 -4.96 25.96 1.08
CA THR A 291 -5.82 24.77 1.13
C THR A 291 -6.43 24.50 -0.24
N TYR A 292 -6.85 23.27 -0.47
CA TYR A 292 -7.62 22.92 -1.64
C TYR A 292 -9.08 23.36 -1.51
N THR A 293 -9.59 23.87 -2.62
CA THR A 293 -10.98 24.27 -2.85
C THR A 293 -11.48 23.65 -4.14
N GLY A 294 -12.78 23.72 -4.39
CA GLY A 294 -13.39 23.00 -5.51
C GLY A 294 -13.35 21.48 -5.32
N ARG A 295 -13.96 20.74 -6.25
CA ARG A 295 -14.11 19.29 -6.15
C ARG A 295 -13.17 18.59 -7.12
N SER A 296 -12.41 17.62 -6.63
CA SER A 296 -11.53 16.80 -7.48
C SER A 296 -12.34 15.77 -8.27
N ALA A 297 -12.18 15.73 -9.59
CA ALA A 297 -12.78 14.73 -10.47
C ALA A 297 -11.89 13.48 -10.67
N THR A 298 -10.74 13.41 -9.98
CA THR A 298 -9.80 12.28 -10.09
C THR A 298 -10.43 11.00 -9.53
N GLU A 299 -10.49 9.95 -10.35
CA GLU A 299 -10.94 8.62 -9.90
C GLU A 299 -9.93 8.01 -8.93
N SER A 300 -10.41 7.18 -8.00
CA SER A 300 -9.61 6.46 -7.01
C SER A 300 -8.67 7.34 -6.17
N GLY A 301 -8.92 8.65 -6.11
CA GLY A 301 -8.16 9.57 -5.28
C GLY A 301 -8.42 9.37 -3.79
N ILE A 302 -7.39 9.60 -2.98
CA ILE A 302 -7.41 9.50 -1.52
C ILE A 302 -7.14 10.87 -0.91
N GLY A 303 -8.09 11.44 -0.18
CA GLY A 303 -7.91 12.75 0.42
C GLY A 303 -6.88 12.76 1.56
N LEU A 304 -7.03 11.87 2.52
CA LEU A 304 -6.13 11.72 3.66
C LEU A 304 -5.81 10.24 3.86
N HIS A 305 -4.54 9.88 3.99
CA HIS A 305 -4.12 8.53 4.36
C HIS A 305 -3.36 8.55 5.68
N ILE A 306 -3.81 7.76 6.65
CA ILE A 306 -3.11 7.51 7.92
C ILE A 306 -2.57 6.10 7.85
N TYR A 307 -1.25 5.94 7.70
CA TYR A 307 -0.62 4.64 7.49
C TYR A 307 0.05 4.10 8.76
N GLY A 308 0.86 4.94 9.44
CA GLY A 308 1.62 4.52 10.61
C GLY A 308 0.75 4.30 11.85
N ASP A 309 1.36 3.89 12.96
CA ASP A 309 0.69 3.52 14.21
C ASP A 309 0.68 4.64 15.26
N ASN A 310 -0.32 4.60 16.15
CA ASN A 310 -0.46 5.49 17.31
C ASN A 310 -0.47 6.98 16.93
N ASN A 311 -1.01 7.30 15.76
CA ASN A 311 -1.12 8.66 15.26
C ASN A 311 -2.38 9.34 15.80
N ILE A 312 -2.30 10.65 16.01
CA ILE A 312 -3.42 11.53 16.33
C ILE A 312 -3.51 12.57 15.22
N ILE A 313 -4.43 12.38 14.30
CA ILE A 313 -4.59 13.25 13.13
C ILE A 313 -5.89 14.01 13.23
N THR A 314 -5.79 15.34 13.24
CA THR A 314 -6.93 16.24 13.22
C THR A 314 -7.11 16.79 11.82
N GLN A 315 -8.21 16.44 11.15
CA GLN A 315 -8.57 17.06 9.89
C GLN A 315 -9.15 18.46 10.14
N ALA A 316 -8.42 19.47 9.68
CA ALA A 316 -8.74 20.89 9.82
C ALA A 316 -9.03 21.56 8.46
N SER A 317 -9.33 20.76 7.43
CA SER A 317 -9.68 21.23 6.09
C SER A 317 -10.61 20.26 5.38
N ASN A 318 -11.23 20.75 4.30
CA ASN A 318 -12.24 19.99 3.58
C ASN A 318 -11.60 19.01 2.59
N ILE A 319 -12.26 17.88 2.41
CA ILE A 319 -11.97 16.90 1.37
C ILE A 319 -13.19 16.88 0.45
N LEU A 320 -13.02 17.30 -0.80
CA LEU A 320 -14.10 17.52 -1.76
C LEU A 320 -13.80 16.78 -3.06
N SER A 321 -14.64 15.82 -3.43
CA SER A 321 -14.42 15.02 -4.65
C SER A 321 -15.71 14.61 -5.34
N ASP A 322 -15.65 14.56 -6.67
CA ASP A 322 -16.64 13.99 -7.59
C ASP A 322 -16.11 12.73 -8.28
N GLY A 323 -14.86 12.35 -8.03
CA GLY A 323 -14.22 11.20 -8.67
C GLY A 323 -14.81 9.87 -8.19
N ASN A 324 -14.96 8.92 -9.11
CA ASN A 324 -15.44 7.58 -8.80
C ASN A 324 -14.44 6.83 -7.92
N TYR A 325 -14.93 5.97 -7.04
CA TYR A 325 -14.14 5.09 -6.17
C TYR A 325 -13.14 5.83 -5.27
N THR A 326 -13.38 7.13 -5.04
CA THR A 326 -12.55 7.96 -4.17
C THR A 326 -12.76 7.60 -2.70
N ILE A 327 -11.70 7.70 -1.91
CA ILE A 327 -11.77 7.58 -0.46
C ILE A 327 -11.41 8.94 0.13
N GLY A 328 -12.30 9.52 0.93
CA GLY A 328 -12.01 10.78 1.60
C GLY A 328 -10.84 10.62 2.56
N THR A 329 -11.00 9.75 3.56
CA THR A 329 -9.95 9.41 4.54
C THR A 329 -9.77 7.91 4.61
N ARG A 330 -8.57 7.39 4.35
CA ARG A 330 -8.17 6.00 4.59
C ARG A 330 -7.33 5.89 5.85
N ILE A 331 -7.67 4.96 6.73
CA ILE A 331 -7.00 4.69 8.00
C ILE A 331 -6.52 3.24 7.98
N ASP A 332 -5.21 3.05 8.06
CA ASP A 332 -4.52 1.78 8.26
C ASP A 332 -3.73 1.86 9.60
N GLY A 333 -2.88 0.87 9.88
CA GLY A 333 -2.01 0.83 11.06
C GLY A 333 -2.73 0.44 12.36
N VAL A 334 -2.14 0.75 13.51
CA VAL A 334 -2.68 0.35 14.83
C VAL A 334 -2.87 1.55 15.74
N ASN A 335 -3.96 1.58 16.51
CA ASN A 335 -4.28 2.57 17.54
C ASN A 335 -4.31 4.03 17.05
N ASN A 336 -4.66 4.25 15.79
CA ASN A 336 -4.78 5.61 15.26
C ASN A 336 -6.06 6.31 15.74
N LYS A 337 -5.93 7.58 16.09
CA LYS A 337 -7.01 8.50 16.41
C LYS A 337 -7.19 9.51 15.30
N TYR A 338 -8.34 9.47 14.65
CA TYR A 338 -8.76 10.45 13.66
C TYR A 338 -9.84 11.36 14.22
N ILE A 339 -9.69 12.67 14.01
CA ILE A 339 -10.62 13.71 14.46
C ILE A 339 -11.02 14.56 13.26
N LEU A 340 -12.31 14.55 12.90
CA LEU A 340 -12.85 15.52 11.95
C LEU A 340 -13.36 16.74 12.71
N ASN A 341 -12.66 17.88 12.56
CA ASN A 341 -12.99 19.10 13.30
C ASN A 341 -14.34 19.70 12.92
N SER A 342 -14.89 20.49 13.86
CA SER A 342 -16.11 21.27 13.63
C SER A 342 -15.94 22.20 12.43
N GLY A 343 -16.94 22.25 11.54
CA GLY A 343 -16.92 23.08 10.33
C GLY A 343 -16.13 22.50 9.16
N ASN A 344 -15.48 21.34 9.34
CA ASN A 344 -14.82 20.62 8.26
C ASN A 344 -15.67 19.47 7.74
N ILE A 345 -15.55 19.21 6.44
CA ILE A 345 -16.34 18.20 5.75
C ILE A 345 -15.47 17.26 4.94
N VAL A 346 -15.95 16.01 4.82
CA VAL A 346 -15.53 15.04 3.82
C VAL A 346 -16.74 14.82 2.92
N ASP A 347 -16.63 15.18 1.65
CA ASP A 347 -17.73 15.12 0.69
C ASP A 347 -17.25 14.46 -0.61
N THR A 348 -17.66 13.21 -0.82
CA THR A 348 -17.28 12.37 -1.96
C THR A 348 -18.51 11.93 -2.77
N ALA A 349 -18.77 12.57 -3.91
CA ALA A 349 -20.00 12.40 -4.68
C ALA A 349 -19.88 11.44 -5.88
N GLY A 350 -18.69 10.88 -6.13
CA GLY A 350 -18.50 9.93 -7.23
C GLY A 350 -19.12 8.55 -6.96
N LYS A 351 -19.29 7.75 -8.01
CA LYS A 351 -19.81 6.38 -7.88
C LYS A 351 -18.88 5.53 -7.02
N GLY A 352 -19.46 4.77 -6.09
CA GLY A 352 -18.72 3.85 -5.22
C GLY A 352 -17.71 4.53 -4.31
N SER A 353 -17.85 5.84 -4.07
CA SER A 353 -16.97 6.58 -3.17
C SER A 353 -17.18 6.17 -1.71
N ILE A 354 -16.15 6.40 -0.90
CA ILE A 354 -16.20 6.25 0.54
C ILE A 354 -15.80 7.58 1.18
N GLY A 355 -16.52 8.02 2.21
CA GLY A 355 -16.13 9.18 2.99
C GLY A 355 -14.92 8.86 3.88
N ILE A 356 -15.10 8.00 4.87
CA ILE A 356 -14.03 7.52 5.77
C ILE A 356 -13.96 5.99 5.69
N ALA A 357 -12.77 5.44 5.52
CA ALA A 357 -12.49 4.02 5.48
C ALA A 357 -11.44 3.65 6.53
N ALA A 358 -11.76 2.76 7.48
CA ALA A 358 -10.74 2.04 8.23
C ALA A 358 -10.53 0.69 7.54
N MET A 359 -9.29 0.39 7.15
CA MET A 359 -8.97 -0.66 6.18
C MET A 359 -7.91 -1.66 6.66
N TRP A 360 -7.20 -1.38 7.76
CA TRP A 360 -6.21 -2.31 8.29
C TRP A 360 -5.93 -2.08 9.76
N GLY A 361 -5.56 -3.16 10.46
CA GLY A 361 -5.08 -3.16 11.83
C GLY A 361 -6.18 -3.16 12.89
N LYS A 362 -5.95 -2.48 14.01
CA LYS A 362 -6.84 -2.51 15.18
C LYS A 362 -6.75 -1.25 16.03
N GLY A 363 -7.74 -1.06 16.89
CA GLY A 363 -7.65 -0.08 17.97
C GLY A 363 -7.98 1.36 17.55
N HIS A 364 -8.56 1.57 16.37
CA HIS A 364 -8.78 2.94 15.88
C HIS A 364 -9.87 3.67 16.67
N GLU A 365 -9.68 4.98 16.83
CA GLU A 365 -10.67 5.92 17.35
C GLU A 365 -11.04 6.95 16.28
N ILE A 366 -12.30 7.04 15.91
CA ILE A 366 -12.79 7.95 14.87
C ILE A 366 -13.81 8.90 15.51
N ASN A 367 -13.49 10.20 15.50
CA ASN A 367 -14.24 11.23 16.21
C ASN A 367 -14.76 12.30 15.25
N LEU A 368 -16.07 12.32 14.99
CA LEU A 368 -16.71 13.35 14.19
C LEU A 368 -17.27 14.43 15.11
N LYS A 369 -16.69 15.63 15.08
CA LYS A 369 -17.11 16.72 15.97
C LYS A 369 -18.44 17.33 15.52
N SER A 370 -19.13 18.01 16.44
CA SER A 370 -20.36 18.72 16.12
C SER A 370 -20.11 19.76 15.02
N GLY A 371 -21.01 19.83 14.03
CA GLY A 371 -20.86 20.69 12.86
C GLY A 371 -19.87 20.18 11.81
N SER A 372 -19.32 18.97 11.96
CA SER A 372 -18.65 18.26 10.86
C SER A 372 -19.63 17.44 10.03
N SER A 373 -19.25 17.08 8.81
CA SER A 373 -20.07 16.24 7.91
C SER A 373 -19.22 15.27 7.11
N VAL A 374 -19.73 14.05 6.94
CA VAL A 374 -19.18 13.04 6.03
C VAL A 374 -20.31 12.60 5.09
N THR A 375 -20.18 12.91 3.80
CA THR A 375 -21.19 12.63 2.78
C THR A 375 -20.60 11.80 1.64
N ALA A 376 -21.29 10.74 1.26
CA ALA A 376 -20.96 9.89 0.12
C ALA A 376 -22.23 9.64 -0.73
N THR A 377 -22.57 10.60 -1.58
CA THR A 377 -23.90 10.70 -2.22
C THR A 377 -23.98 10.07 -3.61
N GLY A 378 -22.84 9.69 -4.20
CA GLY A 378 -22.80 8.99 -5.48
C GLY A 378 -23.44 7.60 -5.41
N GLU A 379 -23.77 7.02 -6.57
CA GLU A 379 -24.31 5.67 -6.65
C GLU A 379 -23.39 4.67 -5.93
N GLY A 380 -23.91 3.93 -4.95
CA GLY A 380 -23.13 2.98 -4.17
C GLY A 380 -22.25 3.59 -3.08
N GLY A 381 -22.32 4.91 -2.87
CA GLY A 381 -21.48 5.65 -1.92
C GLY A 381 -21.72 5.28 -0.46
N ILE A 382 -20.65 5.21 0.32
CA ILE A 382 -20.67 4.83 1.74
C ILE A 382 -20.04 5.94 2.58
N ALA A 383 -20.76 6.49 3.56
CA ALA A 383 -20.20 7.60 4.35
C ALA A 383 -19.01 7.13 5.20
N THR A 384 -19.20 6.05 5.96
CA THR A 384 -18.14 5.40 6.72
C THR A 384 -18.12 3.90 6.48
N SER A 385 -16.96 3.36 6.10
CA SER A 385 -16.71 1.95 5.83
C SER A 385 -15.67 1.37 6.78
N PHE A 386 -16.00 0.25 7.41
CA PHE A 386 -15.09 -0.54 8.23
C PHE A 386 -14.91 -1.89 7.56
N ASP A 387 -13.81 -2.04 6.84
CA ASP A 387 -13.63 -3.12 5.88
C ASP A 387 -12.15 -3.37 5.63
N PHE A 388 -11.64 -4.55 5.95
CA PHE A 388 -10.25 -4.89 5.62
C PHE A 388 -10.04 -5.04 4.10
N GLY A 389 -11.12 -5.06 3.33
CA GLY A 389 -11.10 -5.36 1.93
C GLY A 389 -10.92 -6.85 1.70
N LYS A 390 -10.46 -7.17 0.49
CA LYS A 390 -10.20 -8.53 0.05
C LYS A 390 -8.79 -8.60 -0.53
N ASN A 391 -8.15 -9.74 -0.33
CA ASN A 391 -6.83 -10.00 -0.85
C ASN A 391 -6.84 -10.00 -2.38
N VAL A 392 -6.04 -9.14 -3.02
CA VAL A 392 -5.94 -9.07 -4.48
C VAL A 392 -5.27 -10.32 -5.09
N MET A 393 -4.48 -11.03 -4.29
CA MET A 393 -3.89 -12.33 -4.64
C MET A 393 -4.89 -13.49 -4.56
N GLY A 394 -6.14 -13.20 -4.21
CA GLY A 394 -7.21 -14.17 -4.07
C GLY A 394 -7.41 -14.62 -2.62
N CYS A 395 -8.68 -14.67 -2.19
CA CYS A 395 -9.05 -14.96 -0.80
C CYS A 395 -9.03 -16.46 -0.45
N LEU A 396 -8.74 -17.32 -1.43
CA LEU A 396 -8.62 -18.76 -1.21
C LEU A 396 -7.36 -19.10 -0.40
N ASN A 397 -6.31 -18.27 -0.49
CA ASN A 397 -5.03 -18.55 0.13
C ASN A 397 -4.83 -17.78 1.44
N ASP A 398 -5.26 -16.50 1.48
CA ASP A 398 -5.18 -15.65 2.66
C ASP A 398 -6.36 -14.64 2.70
N ASP A 399 -7.15 -14.64 3.78
CA ASP A 399 -8.11 -13.59 4.11
C ASP A 399 -7.91 -13.13 5.56
N ARG A 400 -8.04 -11.82 5.80
CA ARG A 400 -7.67 -11.21 7.08
C ARG A 400 -8.78 -10.32 7.59
N GLY A 401 -8.87 -10.23 8.91
CA GLY A 401 -9.90 -9.44 9.58
C GLY A 401 -9.65 -9.29 11.07
N SER A 402 -10.56 -8.59 11.75
CA SER A 402 -10.53 -8.49 13.20
C SER A 402 -10.53 -9.88 13.83
N TYR A 403 -9.62 -10.13 14.77
CA TYR A 403 -9.44 -11.42 15.45
C TYR A 403 -9.22 -12.63 14.54
N SER A 404 -8.94 -12.43 13.25
CA SER A 404 -8.94 -13.52 12.29
C SER A 404 -7.88 -13.37 11.21
N THR A 405 -7.20 -14.48 10.97
CA THR A 405 -6.40 -14.75 9.78
C THR A 405 -6.85 -16.11 9.27
N TYR A 406 -7.17 -16.18 7.98
CA TYR A 406 -7.41 -17.43 7.28
C TYR A 406 -6.21 -17.65 6.39
N GLU A 407 -5.44 -18.69 6.64
CA GLU A 407 -4.43 -19.19 5.70
C GLU A 407 -4.80 -20.62 5.33
N MET A 408 -4.65 -20.99 4.06
CA MET A 408 -4.85 -22.38 3.62
C MET A 408 -3.79 -23.36 4.15
N SER A 409 -2.94 -22.95 5.11
CA SER A 409 -1.98 -23.83 5.76
C SER A 409 -2.74 -24.88 6.58
N GLN A 410 -2.30 -26.14 6.53
CA GLN A 410 -2.92 -27.21 7.32
C GLN A 410 -2.60 -27.10 8.82
N ASP A 411 -1.93 -26.03 9.25
CA ASP A 411 -1.56 -25.83 10.65
C ASP A 411 -2.71 -25.16 11.42
N LYS A 412 -3.24 -25.90 12.39
CA LYS A 412 -4.37 -25.48 13.22
C LYS A 412 -4.02 -24.42 14.27
N ASN A 413 -2.78 -23.91 14.25
CA ASN A 413 -2.24 -23.01 15.27
C ASN A 413 -1.82 -21.63 14.73
N VAL A 414 -2.22 -21.25 13.51
CA VAL A 414 -1.93 -19.91 12.98
C VAL A 414 -2.66 -18.87 13.84
N LYS A 415 -1.88 -18.07 14.56
CA LYS A 415 -2.41 -16.94 15.34
C LYS A 415 -2.56 -15.75 14.43
N ALA A 416 -3.66 -15.02 14.58
CA ALA A 416 -3.81 -13.75 13.91
C ALA A 416 -2.63 -12.82 14.25
N GLU A 417 -2.12 -12.10 13.25
CA GLU A 417 -1.07 -11.11 13.44
C GLU A 417 -1.44 -10.15 14.59
N THR A 418 -0.44 -9.66 15.32
CA THR A 418 -0.69 -8.78 16.48
C THR A 418 -1.53 -7.56 16.08
N ALA A 419 -1.37 -7.05 14.86
CA ALA A 419 -2.15 -5.94 14.31
C ALA A 419 -3.64 -6.26 14.15
N LEU A 420 -4.03 -7.53 14.09
CA LEU A 420 -5.40 -7.99 13.86
C LEU A 420 -6.09 -8.52 15.13
N GLN A 421 -5.34 -8.76 16.20
CA GLN A 421 -5.87 -9.22 17.50
C GLN A 421 -6.64 -8.11 18.25
N GLY A 422 -7.78 -7.68 17.71
CA GLY A 422 -8.63 -6.63 18.28
C GLY A 422 -9.71 -6.16 17.31
N ALA A 423 -10.58 -5.27 17.80
CA ALA A 423 -11.51 -4.55 16.95
C ALA A 423 -10.75 -3.64 15.99
N LEU A 424 -11.15 -3.59 14.72
CA LEU A 424 -10.62 -2.61 13.78
C LEU A 424 -10.84 -1.19 14.32
N VAL A 425 -12.04 -0.91 14.82
CA VAL A 425 -12.40 0.36 15.45
C VAL A 425 -12.91 0.10 16.86
N GLU A 426 -12.24 0.70 17.85
CA GLU A 426 -12.65 0.63 19.25
C GLU A 426 -13.79 1.60 19.53
N ASN A 427 -13.69 2.85 19.06
CA ASN A 427 -14.71 3.88 19.24
C ASN A 427 -14.95 4.65 17.95
N PHE A 428 -16.19 4.59 17.46
CA PHE A 428 -16.69 5.49 16.44
C PHE A 428 -17.69 6.47 17.06
N ASP A 429 -17.22 7.69 17.33
CA ASP A 429 -17.96 8.74 18.02
C ASP A 429 -18.51 9.74 17.00
N VAL A 430 -19.82 9.76 16.84
CA VAL A 430 -20.51 10.64 15.90
C VAL A 430 -21.19 11.75 16.69
N SER A 431 -20.75 13.00 16.48
CA SER A 431 -21.46 14.22 16.91
C SER A 431 -21.89 15.10 15.72
N GLY A 432 -21.53 14.71 14.50
CA GLY A 432 -21.73 15.45 13.25
C GLY A 432 -22.81 14.83 12.36
N THR A 433 -22.69 15.09 11.05
CA THR A 433 -23.57 14.52 10.03
C THR A 433 -22.89 13.36 9.30
N LEU A 434 -23.63 12.27 9.09
CA LEU A 434 -23.27 11.16 8.22
C LEU A 434 -24.36 10.98 7.16
N GLU A 435 -23.96 10.93 5.90
CA GLU A 435 -24.88 10.62 4.80
C GLU A 435 -24.19 9.72 3.77
N GLY A 436 -24.78 8.56 3.49
CA GLY A 436 -24.28 7.69 2.44
C GLY A 436 -25.42 7.10 1.64
N GLN A 437 -25.26 7.07 0.32
CA GLN A 437 -26.30 6.60 -0.59
C GLN A 437 -26.62 5.10 -0.39
N LYS A 438 -25.58 4.27 -0.24
CA LYS A 438 -25.69 2.85 0.05
C LYS A 438 -25.73 2.59 1.55
N ALA A 439 -24.87 3.25 2.30
CA ALA A 439 -24.82 3.13 3.75
C ALA A 439 -24.19 4.37 4.39
N SER A 440 -24.78 4.86 5.47
CA SER A 440 -24.13 5.83 6.36
C SER A 440 -23.01 5.17 7.17
N ILE A 441 -23.23 3.91 7.58
CA ILE A 441 -22.23 3.10 8.29
C ILE A 441 -22.26 1.69 7.70
N TYR A 442 -21.13 1.23 7.19
CA TYR A 442 -20.95 -0.13 6.70
C TYR A 442 -19.86 -0.85 7.49
N ILE A 443 -20.19 -2.03 8.01
CA ILE A 443 -19.26 -2.97 8.64
C ILE A 443 -19.27 -4.25 7.81
N SER A 444 -18.13 -4.56 7.20
CA SER A 444 -17.93 -5.76 6.39
C SER A 444 -17.96 -7.05 7.22
N GLU A 445 -17.94 -8.19 6.53
CA GLU A 445 -17.88 -9.52 7.15
C GLU A 445 -16.62 -9.75 7.99
N ASN A 446 -15.49 -9.09 7.64
CA ASN A 446 -14.18 -9.29 8.27
C ASN A 446 -13.74 -8.13 9.20
N ALA A 447 -14.60 -7.14 9.47
CA ALA A 447 -14.30 -6.05 10.41
C ALA A 447 -15.17 -6.09 11.68
N HIS A 448 -14.53 -6.02 12.85
CA HIS A 448 -15.21 -5.77 14.12
C HIS A 448 -15.12 -4.30 14.53
N VAL A 449 -16.27 -3.71 14.87
CA VAL A 449 -16.37 -2.39 15.51
C VAL A 449 -16.96 -2.58 16.88
N LYS A 450 -16.25 -2.13 17.91
CA LYS A 450 -16.63 -2.37 19.31
C LYS A 450 -17.72 -1.42 19.78
N ASN A 451 -17.53 -0.11 19.60
CA ASN A 451 -18.49 0.91 20.01
C ASN A 451 -18.83 1.86 18.87
N ILE A 452 -20.13 2.09 18.66
CA ILE A 452 -20.65 3.18 17.84
C ILE A 452 -21.47 4.08 18.76
N ASN A 453 -20.97 5.28 19.00
CA ASN A 453 -21.58 6.24 19.93
C ASN A 453 -22.24 7.37 19.12
N ILE A 454 -23.57 7.40 19.12
CA ILE A 454 -24.33 8.47 18.48
C ILE A 454 -24.64 9.55 19.52
N ILE A 455 -23.93 10.67 19.40
CA ILE A 455 -23.97 11.77 20.38
C ILE A 455 -25.11 12.73 20.02
N ASN A 456 -25.72 13.34 21.04
CA ASN A 456 -26.84 14.27 20.85
C ASN A 456 -26.51 15.39 19.85
N GLY A 457 -27.41 15.62 18.90
CA GLY A 457 -27.22 16.58 17.81
C GLY A 457 -26.65 15.97 16.52
N SER A 458 -26.35 14.67 16.50
CA SER A 458 -25.93 13.98 15.28
C SER A 458 -27.07 13.79 14.29
N THR A 459 -26.75 13.80 13.00
CA THR A 459 -27.68 13.45 11.91
C THR A 459 -27.11 12.28 11.12
N ILE A 460 -27.92 11.24 10.91
CA ILE A 460 -27.53 10.07 10.14
C ILE A 460 -28.58 9.82 9.06
N THR A 461 -28.15 9.79 7.80
CA THR A 461 -29.00 9.56 6.63
C THR A 461 -28.45 8.42 5.79
N GLY A 462 -29.27 7.40 5.55
CA GLY A 462 -28.87 6.17 4.85
C GLY A 462 -28.69 4.98 5.79
N ASP A 463 -28.56 3.79 5.21
CA ASP A 463 -28.59 2.53 5.96
C ASP A 463 -27.38 2.36 6.89
N ILE A 464 -27.60 1.66 8.01
CA ILE A 464 -26.53 1.10 8.84
C ILE A 464 -26.49 -0.40 8.58
N ILE A 465 -25.41 -0.87 7.96
CA ILE A 465 -25.26 -2.25 7.51
C ILE A 465 -24.10 -2.88 8.27
N SER A 466 -24.37 -3.98 8.97
CA SER A 466 -23.33 -4.81 9.57
C SER A 466 -23.44 -6.23 9.04
N GLN A 467 -22.34 -6.70 8.49
CA GLN A 467 -22.17 -8.07 8.01
C GLN A 467 -21.14 -8.83 8.85
N TRP A 468 -20.58 -8.19 9.88
CA TRP A 468 -19.53 -8.78 10.72
C TRP A 468 -19.90 -10.20 11.15
N ASN A 469 -19.00 -11.12 10.83
CA ASN A 469 -19.21 -12.51 11.14
C ASN A 469 -17.88 -13.18 11.45
N SER A 470 -17.59 -13.33 12.74
CA SER A 470 -16.38 -14.00 13.23
C SER A 470 -16.24 -15.46 12.80
N VAL A 471 -17.27 -16.07 12.20
CA VAL A 471 -17.29 -17.49 11.79
C VAL A 471 -17.34 -17.69 10.27
N LYS A 472 -17.82 -16.70 9.49
CA LYS A 472 -18.03 -16.82 8.03
C LYS A 472 -16.93 -16.23 7.15
N SER A 473 -15.85 -15.71 7.70
CA SER A 473 -14.62 -15.42 6.95
C SER A 473 -13.86 -16.70 6.53
N GLY A 474 -14.59 -17.72 6.05
CA GLY A 474 -14.06 -18.99 5.56
C GLY A 474 -14.05 -20.08 6.62
N THR A 475 -14.72 -21.19 6.34
CA THR A 475 -14.85 -22.37 7.22
C THR A 475 -13.52 -22.84 7.83
N ASN A 476 -13.52 -22.99 9.17
CA ASN A 476 -12.40 -23.23 10.10
C ASN A 476 -11.50 -22.00 10.35
N MET A 477 -12.10 -20.87 10.73
CA MET A 477 -11.35 -19.80 11.39
C MET A 477 -11.19 -20.08 12.89
N TYR A 478 -9.97 -19.90 13.39
CA TYR A 478 -9.66 -19.92 14.82
C TYR A 478 -9.92 -18.54 15.39
N VAL A 479 -11.09 -18.35 16.00
CA VAL A 479 -11.39 -17.12 16.75
C VAL A 479 -10.70 -17.25 18.11
N GLN A 480 -9.68 -16.44 18.35
CA GLN A 480 -9.10 -16.35 19.69
C GLN A 480 -10.00 -15.45 20.55
N ASP A 481 -10.96 -16.05 21.24
CA ASP A 481 -11.67 -15.40 22.35
C ASP A 481 -10.72 -15.27 23.55
N SER A 482 -10.76 -14.13 24.25
CA SER A 482 -10.05 -13.93 25.51
C SER A 482 -10.53 -14.86 26.63
N ASP A 483 -11.67 -15.53 26.43
CA ASP A 483 -12.34 -16.35 27.45
C ASP A 483 -12.08 -17.87 27.32
N GLY A 484 -11.24 -18.30 26.37
CA GLY A 484 -10.63 -19.65 26.39
C GLY A 484 -11.61 -20.82 26.24
N TYR A 485 -12.54 -20.76 25.28
CA TYR A 485 -13.27 -21.94 24.82
C TYR A 485 -13.25 -22.04 23.29
N ASP A 486 -12.80 -23.21 22.81
CA ASP A 486 -12.67 -23.64 21.40
C ASP A 486 -13.94 -23.45 20.55
#